data_AF-A0A959DB71-F1
#
_entry.id   AF-A0A959DB71-F1
#
_cell.length_a   1.000
_cell.length_b   1.000
_cell.length_c   1.000
_cell.angle_alpha   90.00
_cell.angle_beta   90.00
_cell.angle_gamma   90.00
#
_symmetry.space_group_name_H-M   'P 1'
#
loop_
_entity.id
_entity.type
_entity.pdbx_description
1 polymer ?
#
loop_
_entity_poly.entity_id
_entity_poly.type
_entity_poly.pdbx_seq_one_letter_code
_entity_poly.pdbx_strand_id
1 'polypeptide(L)' 'MPITFKFKSEGYERHSCRSRREGAWLIFECPECSYVRKWNLESNKMKLENEGNRYALHNGSFEPVGLQSDKYNPN' A
#
# COMPACT_ATOMS: atom_id res chain seq x y z
N MET A 1 -17.76 26.49 -9.17
CA MET A 1 -18.41 25.27 -8.64
C MET A 1 -17.30 24.26 -8.34
N PRO A 2 -17.16 23.74 -7.11
CA PRO A 2 -16.13 22.73 -6.84
C PRO A 2 -16.55 21.38 -7.45
N ILE A 3 -15.69 20.82 -8.31
CA ILE A 3 -15.88 19.48 -8.87
C ILE A 3 -15.54 18.48 -7.76
N THR A 4 -16.57 17.84 -7.20
CA THR A 4 -16.38 16.73 -6.26
C THR A 4 -16.27 15.44 -7.07
N PHE A 5 -15.06 14.89 -7.21
CA PHE A 5 -14.86 13.58 -7.82
C PHE A 5 -15.33 12.49 -6.84
N LYS A 6 -16.52 11.94 -7.06
CA LYS A 6 -16.97 10.72 -6.37
C LYS A 6 -16.35 9.51 -7.08
N PHE A 7 -15.20 9.03 -6.58
CA PHE A 7 -14.65 7.73 -7.00
C PHE A 7 -15.60 6.62 -6.55
N LYS A 8 -16.47 6.13 -7.45
CA LYS A 8 -17.22 4.89 -7.23
C LYS A 8 -16.28 3.71 -7.48
N SER A 9 -15.91 3.01 -6.41
CA SER A 9 -15.14 1.75 -6.49
C SER A 9 -16.03 0.51 -6.61
N GLU A 10 -17.33 0.71 -6.86
CA GLU A 10 -18.32 -0.35 -7.07
C GLU A 10 -18.00 -1.07 -8.39
N GLY A 11 -17.40 -2.26 -8.31
CA GLY A 11 -17.15 -3.14 -9.46
C GLY A 11 -15.72 -3.62 -9.65
N TYR A 12 -14.73 -3.05 -8.97
CA TYR A 12 -13.35 -3.54 -9.04
C TYR A 12 -13.06 -4.57 -7.94
N GLU A 13 -12.40 -5.65 -8.33
CA GLU A 13 -11.85 -6.64 -7.42
C GLU A 13 -10.86 -5.97 -6.46
N ARG A 14 -10.88 -6.31 -5.17
CA ARG A 14 -9.98 -5.72 -4.16
C ARG A 14 -9.06 -6.80 -3.63
N HIS A 15 -7.76 -6.54 -3.64
CA HIS A 15 -6.74 -7.47 -3.18
C HIS A 15 -5.99 -6.92 -1.97
N SER A 16 -5.77 -7.77 -0.98
CA SER A 16 -5.02 -7.42 0.23
C SER A 16 -3.55 -7.81 0.09
N CYS A 17 -2.68 -6.81 -0.13
CA CYS A 17 -1.25 -7.00 -0.21
C CYS A 17 -0.63 -7.19 1.17
N ARG A 18 0.33 -8.10 1.25
CA ARG A 18 1.23 -8.25 2.39
C ARG A 18 2.41 -7.30 2.21
N SER A 19 2.93 -6.79 3.32
CA SER A 19 4.09 -5.92 3.31
C SER A 19 5.24 -6.53 4.13
N ARG A 20 6.46 -6.26 3.70
CA ARG A 20 7.67 -6.67 4.40
C ARG A 20 8.81 -5.69 4.10
N ARG A 21 9.72 -5.52 5.05
CA ARG A 21 10.87 -4.63 4.91
C ARG A 21 12.14 -5.43 4.65
N GLU A 22 12.89 -5.01 3.64
CA GLU A 22 14.24 -5.48 3.31
C GLU A 22 15.18 -4.28 3.24
N GLY A 23 15.90 -4.01 4.35
CA GLY A 23 16.76 -2.83 4.46
C GLY A 23 15.99 -1.52 4.26
N ALA A 24 16.38 -0.75 3.24
CA ALA A 24 15.72 0.51 2.87
C ALA A 24 14.44 0.31 2.04
N TRP A 25 14.13 -0.91 1.60
CA TRP A 25 12.98 -1.19 0.74
C TRP A 25 11.81 -1.75 1.54
N LEU A 26 10.65 -1.11 1.37
CA LEU A 26 9.35 -1.66 1.73
C LEU A 26 8.76 -2.35 0.51
N ILE A 27 8.47 -3.64 0.62
CA ILE A 27 7.96 -4.48 -0.46
C ILE A 27 6.51 -4.79 -0.16
N PHE A 28 5.63 -4.52 -1.13
CA PHE A 28 4.24 -4.94 -1.11
C PHE A 28 4.03 -6.02 -2.17
N GLU A 29 3.51 -7.16 -1.74
CA GLU A 29 3.26 -8.33 -2.57
C GLU A 29 1.80 -8.76 -2.40
N CYS A 30 1.11 -8.95 -3.52
CA CYS A 30 -0.24 -9.49 -3.52
C CYS A 30 -0.19 -11.02 -3.47
N PRO A 31 -0.89 -11.69 -2.54
CA PRO A 31 -1.01 -13.15 -2.56
C PRO A 31 -2.08 -13.65 -3.55
N GLU A 32 -2.96 -12.77 -4.02
CA GLU A 32 -4.11 -13.08 -4.89
C GLU A 32 -3.78 -12.93 -6.38
N CYS A 33 -2.73 -12.18 -6.72
CA CYS A 33 -2.16 -12.12 -8.07
C CYS A 33 -0.66 -11.81 -7.99
N SER A 34 0.04 -11.80 -9.12
CA SER A 34 1.49 -11.55 -9.15
C SER A 34 1.92 -10.09 -8.93
N TYR A 35 1.07 -9.22 -8.39
CA TYR A 35 1.39 -7.80 -8.18
C TYR A 35 2.50 -7.62 -7.14
N VAL A 36 3.53 -6.85 -7.51
CA VAL A 36 4.65 -6.50 -6.64
C VAL A 36 5.07 -5.05 -6.86
N ARG A 37 5.00 -4.22 -5.80
CA ARG A 37 5.62 -2.89 -5.76
C ARG A 37 6.65 -2.79 -4.64
N LYS A 38 7.67 -1.96 -4.86
CA LYS A 38 8.69 -1.63 -3.88
C LYS A 38 8.75 -0.13 -3.68
N TRP A 39 8.93 0.31 -2.44
CA TRP A 39 9.15 1.69 -2.08
C TRP A 39 10.41 1.80 -1.22
N ASN A 40 11.40 2.54 -1.69
CA ASN A 40 12.60 2.85 -0.93
C ASN A 40 12.31 4.02 0.02
N LEU A 41 12.41 3.78 1.33
CA LEU A 41 12.06 4.74 2.37
C LEU A 41 13.08 5.88 2.52
N GLU A 42 14.33 5.67 2.12
CA GLU A 42 15.40 6.69 2.23
C GLU A 42 15.38 7.68 1.06
N SER A 43 15.22 7.16 -0.15
CA SER A 43 15.24 7.95 -1.38
C SER A 43 13.85 8.33 -1.89
N ASN A 44 12.78 7.85 -1.24
CA ASN A 44 11.39 7.96 -1.69
C ASN A 44 11.12 7.41 -3.10
N LYS A 45 12.01 6.58 -3.65
CA LYS A 45 11.83 5.97 -4.97
C LYS A 45 10.85 4.81 -4.91
N MET A 46 9.87 4.82 -5.80
CA MET A 46 8.97 3.68 -6.03
C MET A 46 9.37 2.91 -7.29
N LYS A 47 9.19 1.59 -7.25
CA LYS A 47 9.37 0.68 -8.38
C LYS A 47 8.20 -0.29 -8.43
N LEU A 48 7.55 -0.37 -9.58
CA LEU A 48 6.61 -1.46 -9.87
C LEU A 48 7.42 -2.57 -10.54
N GLU A 49 7.53 -3.72 -9.88
CA GLU A 49 8.27 -4.88 -10.39
C GLU A 49 7.36 -5.78 -11.22
N ASN A 50 6.11 -5.94 -10.77
CA ASN A 50 5.10 -6.70 -11.49
C ASN A 50 3.72 -6.06 -11.25
N GLU A 51 2.96 -5.93 -12.34
CA GLU A 51 1.66 -5.28 -12.38
C GLU A 51 0.49 -6.18 -11.97
N GLY A 52 0.67 -7.51 -12.00
CA GLY A 52 -0.39 -8.46 -11.67
C GLY A 52 -1.71 -8.17 -12.39
N ASN A 53 -2.83 -8.29 -11.66
CA ASN A 53 -4.13 -7.86 -12.17
C ASN A 53 -4.24 -6.34 -12.12
N ARG A 54 -4.11 -5.67 -13.28
CA ARG A 54 -4.21 -4.21 -13.44
C ARG A 54 -5.59 -3.63 -13.12
N TYR A 55 -6.62 -4.48 -13.10
CA TYR A 55 -8.00 -4.08 -12.78
C TYR A 55 -8.36 -4.34 -11.32
N ALA A 56 -7.48 -4.97 -10.55
CA ALA A 56 -7.67 -5.12 -9.11
C ALA A 56 -7.15 -3.87 -8.37
N LEU A 57 -7.89 -3.47 -7.34
CA LEU A 57 -7.47 -2.44 -6.39
C LEU A 57 -6.65 -3.09 -5.28
N HIS A 58 -5.35 -2.80 -5.29
CA HIS A 58 -4.39 -3.32 -4.31
C HIS A 58 -4.31 -2.44 -3.07
N ASN A 59 -4.59 -3.00 -1.90
CA ASN A 59 -4.44 -2.31 -0.61
C ASN A 59 -3.46 -3.07 0.31
N GLY A 60 -2.56 -2.35 0.97
CA GLY A 60 -1.66 -2.94 1.97
C GLY A 60 -1.08 -1.87 2.88
N SER A 61 -0.87 -2.22 4.15
CA SER A 61 -0.26 -1.37 5.16
C SER A 61 1.06 -1.97 5.63
N PHE A 62 1.96 -1.13 6.14
CA PHE A 62 3.16 -1.54 6.85
C PHE A 62 3.28 -0.70 8.11
N GLU A 63 3.31 -1.37 9.25
CA GLU A 63 3.54 -0.74 10.55
C GLU A 63 4.92 -1.15 11.05
N PRO A 64 5.86 -0.20 11.22
CA PRO A 64 7.15 -0.50 11.80
C PRO A 64 6.98 -0.93 13.26
N VAL A 65 7.52 -2.10 13.62
CA VAL A 65 7.59 -2.52 15.03
C VAL A 65 8.44 -1.50 15.79
N GLY A 66 7.83 -0.79 16.74
CA GLY A 66 8.46 0.30 17.51
C GLY A 66 7.78 1.66 17.36
N LEU A 67 6.89 1.83 16.37
CA LEU A 67 5.87 2.88 16.39
C LEU A 67 4.61 2.33 17.08
N GLN A 68 4.77 1.81 18.30
CA GLN A 68 3.61 1.74 19.18
C GLN A 68 3.20 3.18 19.40
N SER A 69 1.96 3.53 19.09
CA SER A 69 1.40 4.84 19.38
C SER A 69 1.50 5.05 20.89
N ASP A 70 2.59 5.63 21.36
CA ASP A 70 2.70 6.14 22.70
C ASP A 70 1.68 7.29 22.80
N LYS A 71 0.47 6.89 23.22
CA LYS A 71 -0.56 7.71 23.85
C LYS A 71 -0.81 9.05 23.15
N TYR A 72 -1.69 9.04 22.15
CA TYR A 72 -2.56 10.21 22.01
C TYR A 72 -3.49 10.23 23.23
N ASN A 73 -3.22 11.13 24.17
CA ASN A 73 -4.12 11.46 25.27
C ASN A 73 -4.95 12.69 24.89
N PRO A 74 -6.18 12.55 24.39
CA PRO A 74 -7.12 13.65 24.36
C PRO A 74 -7.74 13.78 25.76
N ASN A 75 -7.13 14.63 26.59
CA ASN A 75 -7.54 15.06 27.95
C ASN A 75 -7.02 14.20 29.10
#